data_AF-A0A4Y2BU67-F1
#
_entry.id   AF-A0A4Y2BU67-F1
#
_cell.length_a   1.000
_cell.length_b   1.000
_cell.length_c   1.000
_cell.angle_alpha   90.00
_cell.angle_beta   90.00
_cell.angle_gamma   90.00
#
_symmetry.space_group_name_H-M   'P 1'
#
loop_
_entity.id
_entity.type
_entity.pdbx_description
1 polymer ?
#
loop_
_entity_poly.entity_id
_entity_poly.type
_entity_poly.pdbx_seq_one_letter_code
_entity_poly.pdbx_strand_id
1 'polypeptide(L)'
;MQLGDKKPSLLLREMQDLSLGKIEDTVMIMLWFQRLPLTTQQILSASTDKLASLALAADVIAEVSGVRTCVNSVEVESERLNRLEVQISELTSAIQ
;
A
#
# COMPACT_ATOMS: atom_id res chain seq x y z
N MET A 1 -8.74 5.87 -10.64
CA MET A 1 -9.04 5.76 -9.21
C MET A 1 -7.71 5.60 -8.48
N GLN A 2 -7.17 6.69 -7.92
CA GLN A 2 -5.90 6.68 -7.20
C GLN A 2 -6.16 6.28 -5.75
N LEU A 3 -5.65 5.12 -5.35
CA LEU A 3 -5.82 4.55 -4.01
C LEU A 3 -4.99 5.28 -2.92
N GLY A 4 -4.28 6.35 -3.29
CA GLY A 4 -3.22 7.00 -2.48
C GLY A 4 -3.67 8.05 -1.46
N ASP A 5 -4.97 8.38 -1.39
CA ASP A 5 -5.49 9.42 -0.47
C ASP A 5 -6.51 8.87 0.56
N LYS A 6 -6.56 7.55 0.71
CA LYS A 6 -7.63 6.87 1.45
C LYS A 6 -7.13 6.41 2.83
N LYS A 7 -7.93 6.70 3.86
CA LYS A 7 -7.68 6.29 5.25
C LYS A 7 -7.37 4.79 5.34
N PRO A 8 -6.38 4.36 6.14
CA PRO A 8 -6.06 2.94 6.34
C PRO A 8 -7.27 2.02 6.58
N SER A 9 -8.29 2.49 7.31
CA SER A 9 -9.56 1.77 7.51
C SER A 9 -10.36 1.56 6.24
N LEU A 10 -10.34 2.53 5.33
CA LEU A 10 -11.02 2.45 4.05
C LEU A 10 -10.29 1.51 3.09
N LEU A 11 -8.96 1.51 3.10
CA LEU A 11 -8.16 0.54 2.34
C LEU A 11 -8.48 -0.89 2.78
N LEU A 12 -8.57 -1.13 4.09
CA LEU A 12 -8.95 -2.43 4.63
C LEU A 12 -10.33 -2.85 4.15
N ARG A 13 -11.31 -1.93 4.18
CA ARG A 13 -12.68 -2.22 3.73
C ARG A 13 -12.72 -2.56 2.24
N GLU A 14 -11.96 -1.87 1.40
CA GLU A 14 -11.86 -2.20 -0.03
C GLU A 14 -11.22 -3.57 -0.26
N MET A 15 -10.19 -3.94 0.51
CA MET A 15 -9.62 -5.28 0.43
C MET A 15 -10.62 -6.35 0.87
N GLN A 16 -11.41 -6.10 1.91
CA GLN A 16 -12.48 -6.99 2.34
C GLN A 16 -13.57 -7.16 1.27
N ASP A 17 -13.98 -6.07 0.64
CA ASP A 17 -14.95 -6.06 -0.46
C ASP A 17 -14.44 -6.86 -1.67
N LEU A 18 -13.19 -6.61 -2.09
CA LEU A 18 -12.54 -7.32 -3.19
C LEU A 18 -12.34 -8.81 -2.91
N SER A 19 -12.04 -9.16 -1.66
CA SER A 19 -11.87 -10.56 -1.25
C SER A 19 -13.19 -11.30 -1.07
N LEU A 20 -14.34 -10.60 -1.07
CA LEU A 20 -15.67 -11.15 -0.78
C LEU A 20 -15.69 -11.98 0.52
N GLY A 21 -14.87 -11.62 1.51
CA GLY A 21 -14.73 -12.36 2.76
C GLY A 21 -14.11 -13.77 2.63
N LYS A 22 -13.46 -14.08 1.49
CA LYS A 22 -12.82 -15.39 1.25
C LYS A 22 -11.40 -15.49 1.80
N ILE A 23 -10.82 -14.38 2.23
CA ILE A 23 -9.45 -14.31 2.76
C ILE A 23 -9.55 -14.27 4.29
N GLU A 24 -8.72 -15.07 4.95
CA GLU A 24 -8.60 -15.07 6.42
C GLU A 24 -8.08 -13.72 6.93
N ASP A 25 -8.60 -13.28 8.07
CA ASP A 25 -8.20 -12.01 8.70
C ASP A 25 -6.68 -11.89 8.89
N THR A 26 -5.97 -12.97 9.22
CA THR A 26 -4.49 -12.96 9.35
C THR A 26 -3.80 -12.58 8.04
N VAL A 27 -4.27 -13.13 6.93
CA VAL A 27 -3.73 -12.86 5.58
C VAL A 27 -4.13 -11.46 5.13
N MET A 28 -5.36 -11.04 5.45
CA MET A 28 -5.84 -9.68 5.21
C MET A 28 -4.99 -8.64 5.95
N ILE A 29 -4.70 -8.89 7.24
CA ILE A 29 -3.82 -8.06 8.06
C ILE A 29 -2.44 -8.00 7.41
N MET A 30 -1.84 -9.13 7.04
CA MET A 30 -0.51 -9.15 6.44
C MET A 30 -0.46 -8.32 5.14
N LEU A 31 -1.42 -8.53 4.23
CA LEU A 31 -1.51 -7.77 2.98
C LEU A 31 -1.75 -6.28 3.20
N TRP A 32 -2.58 -5.93 4.17
CA TRP A 32 -2.86 -4.56 4.55
C TRP A 32 -1.63 -3.88 5.17
N PHE A 33 -0.92 -4.55 6.08
CA PHE A 33 0.34 -4.06 6.65
C PHE A 33 1.38 -3.77 5.55
N GLN A 34 1.55 -4.66 4.57
CA GLN A 34 2.46 -4.44 3.43
C GLN A 34 2.13 -3.19 2.60
N ARG A 35 0.90 -2.67 2.67
CA ARG A 35 0.50 -1.43 1.98
C ARG A 35 0.67 -0.17 2.84
N LEU A 36 0.86 -0.31 4.16
CA LEU A 36 1.04 0.82 5.06
C LEU A 36 2.50 1.30 5.06
N PRO A 37 2.76 2.59 5.34
CA PRO A 37 4.11 3.09 5.58
C PRO A 37 4.80 2.33 6.71
N LEU A 38 6.13 2.18 6.63
CA LEU A 38 6.93 1.45 7.63
C LEU A 38 6.71 1.99 9.06
N THR A 39 6.58 3.31 9.20
CA THR A 39 6.30 3.97 10.49
C THR A 39 5.00 3.49 11.11
N THR A 40 3.95 3.35 10.29
CA THR A 40 2.64 2.86 10.75
C THR A 40 2.70 1.38 11.09
N GLN A 41 3.40 0.58 10.29
CA GLN A 41 3.60 -0.85 10.57
C GLN A 41 4.33 -1.08 11.90
N GLN A 42 5.38 -0.30 12.19
CA GLN A 42 6.17 -0.43 13.42
C GLN A 42 5.34 -0.13 14.67
N ILE A 43 4.49 0.90 14.61
CA ILE A 43 3.61 1.27 15.72
C ILE A 43 2.50 0.22 15.91
N LEU A 44 1.88 -0.21 14.81
CA LEU A 44 0.81 -1.21 14.85
C LEU A 44 1.32 -2.61 15.22
N SER A 45 2.58 -2.94 14.93
CA SER A 45 3.18 -4.23 15.31
C SER A 45 3.27 -4.41 16.83
N ALA A 46 3.23 -3.32 17.61
CA ALA A 46 3.13 -3.38 19.07
C ALA A 46 1.70 -3.66 19.56
N SER A 47 0.70 -3.51 18.69
CA SER A 47 -0.72 -3.73 19.00
C SER A 47 -1.12 -5.15 18.61
N THR A 48 -1.73 -5.90 19.53
CA THR A 48 -2.26 -7.26 19.27
C THR A 48 -3.78 -7.27 19.09
N ASP A 49 -4.34 -6.13 18.72
CA ASP A 49 -5.78 -5.93 18.62
C ASP A 49 -6.38 -6.60 17.37
N LYS A 50 -7.71 -6.66 17.34
CA LYS A 50 -8.47 -7.16 16.20
C LYS A 50 -8.27 -6.25 14.98
N LEU A 51 -8.42 -6.82 13.79
CA LEU A 51 -8.24 -6.14 12.51
C LEU A 51 -8.97 -4.78 12.39
N ALA A 52 -10.21 -4.71 12.89
CA ALA A 52 -10.97 -3.45 12.91
C ALA A 52 -10.36 -2.38 13.82
N SER A 53 -9.85 -2.77 14.99
CA SER A 53 -9.18 -1.86 15.93
C SER A 53 -7.82 -1.40 15.38
N LEU A 54 -7.07 -2.30 14.74
CA LEU A 54 -5.81 -1.96 14.06
C LEU A 54 -6.05 -0.92 12.96
N ALA A 55 -7.12 -1.05 12.17
CA ALA A 55 -7.51 -0.06 11.17
C ALA A 55 -7.80 1.32 11.77
N LEU A 56 -8.48 1.38 12.91
CA LEU A 56 -8.73 2.66 13.61
C LEU A 56 -7.44 3.26 14.16
N ALA A 57 -6.55 2.45 14.74
CA ALA A 57 -5.26 2.91 15.21
C ALA A 57 -4.40 3.44 14.04
N ALA A 58 -4.44 2.78 12.89
CA ALA A 58 -3.75 3.22 11.68
C ALA A 58 -4.29 4.56 11.16
N ASP A 59 -5.61 4.78 11.22
CA ASP A 59 -6.22 6.07 10.88
C ASP A 59 -5.70 7.19 11.80
N VAL A 60 -5.66 6.94 13.11
CA VAL A 60 -5.13 7.90 14.09
C VAL A 60 -3.65 8.19 13.81
N ILE A 61 -2.84 7.16 13.52
CA ILE A 61 -1.42 7.34 13.17
C ILE A 61 -1.27 8.17 11.89
N ALA A 62 -2.09 7.92 10.87
CA ALA A 62 -2.07 8.69 9.62
C ALA A 62 -2.47 10.16 9.85
N GLU A 63 -3.44 10.42 10.73
CA GLU A 63 -3.86 11.77 11.12
C GLU A 63 -2.78 12.50 11.93
N VAL A 64 -2.12 11.82 12.87
CA VAL A 64 -1.08 12.40 13.75
C VAL A 64 0.24 12.62 13.00
N SER A 65 0.63 11.67 12.15
CA SER A 65 1.89 11.72 11.41
C SER A 65 1.85 12.74 10.26
N GLY A 66 0.65 13.11 9.78
CA GLY A 66 0.48 13.89 8.54
C GLY A 66 0.91 13.13 7.27
N VAL A 67 1.57 11.99 7.44
CA VAL A 67 1.88 11.00 6.42
C VAL A 67 0.60 10.25 6.09
N ARG A 68 -0.15 10.79 5.12
CA ARG A 68 -1.18 10.03 4.41
C ARG A 68 -0.54 8.76 3.86
N THR A 69 -1.26 7.65 3.93
CA THR A 69 -0.84 6.32 3.46
C THR A 69 -0.25 6.45 2.07
N CYS A 70 1.08 6.59 1.96
CA CYS A 70 1.75 6.30 0.72
C CYS A 70 1.66 4.78 0.60
N VAL A 71 0.57 4.31 0.00
CA VAL A 71 0.62 3.05 -0.74
C VAL A 71 1.89 3.19 -1.54
N ASN A 72 2.90 2.38 -1.26
CA ASN A 72 4.22 2.42 -1.90
C ASN A 72 3.96 2.51 -3.42
N SER A 73 3.95 3.73 -3.92
CA SER A 73 3.23 4.04 -5.15
C SER A 73 4.24 3.89 -6.24
N VAL A 74 4.66 2.66 -6.51
CA VAL A 74 5.24 2.31 -7.80
C VAL A 74 6.42 3.24 -8.14
N GLU A 75 7.12 3.88 -7.18
CA GLU A 75 8.19 4.83 -7.53
C GLU A 75 9.38 4.02 -8.07
N VAL A 76 9.71 2.93 -7.38
CA VAL A 76 10.70 1.94 -7.85
C VAL A 76 10.27 1.30 -9.16
N GLU A 77 8.98 1.05 -9.38
CA GLU A 77 8.47 0.48 -10.63
C GLU A 77 8.43 1.51 -11.77
N SER A 78 8.14 2.78 -11.49
CA SER A 78 8.12 3.87 -12.46
C SER A 78 9.53 4.22 -12.91
N GLU A 79 10.50 4.24 -12.00
CA GLU A 79 11.91 4.37 -12.38
C GLU A 79 12.39 3.18 -13.23
N ARG A 80 12.01 1.94 -12.85
CA ARG A 80 12.34 0.74 -13.63
C ARG A 80 11.66 0.74 -14.99
N LEU A 81 10.42 1.22 -15.08
CA LEU A 81 9.64 1.33 -16.32
C LEU A 81 10.24 2.40 -17.24
N ASN A 82 10.54 3.59 -16.72
CA ASN A 82 11.26 4.63 -17.46
C ASN A 82 12.61 4.14 -17.97
N ARG A 83 13.40 3.45 -17.12
CA ARG A 83 14.68 2.84 -17.53
C ARG A 83 14.50 1.79 -18.63
N LEU A 84 13.38 1.06 -18.64
CA LEU A 84 13.09 0.07 -19.67
C LEU A 84 12.62 0.73 -20.97
N GLU A 85 11.78 1.78 -20.91
CA GLU A 85 11.35 2.56 -22.07
C GLU A 85 12.53 3.22 -22.80
N VAL A 86 13.49 3.75 -22.05
CA VAL A 86 14.72 4.32 -22.62
C VAL A 86 15.51 3.24 -23.37
N GLN A 87 15.73 2.07 -22.76
CA GLN A 87 16.45 0.96 -23.41
C GLN A 87 15.76 0.45 -24.68
N ILE A 88 14.42 0.40 -24.69
CA ILE A 88 13.64 0.02 -25.89
C ILE A 88 13.82 1.06 -27.00
N SER A 89 13.82 2.35 -26.65
CA SER A 89 14.01 3.44 -27.60
C SER A 89 15.41 3.42 -28.21
N GLU A 90 16.44 3.22 -27.38
CA GLU A 90 17.84 3.11 -27.83
C GLU A 90 18.04 1.89 -28.73
N LEU A 91 17.52 0.73 -28.34
CA LEU A 91 17.64 -0.49 -29.15
C LEU A 91 16.91 -0.35 -30.50
N THR A 92 15.72 0.26 -30.49
CA THR A 92 14.95 0.48 -31.72
C THR A 92 15.66 1.45 -32.67
N SER A 93 16.30 2.50 -32.14
CA SER A 93 17.11 3.42 -32.95
C SER A 93 18.38 2.79 -33.51
N ALA A 94 18.92 1.74 -32.88
CA ALA A 94 20.11 1.04 -33.36
C ALA A 94 19.80 0.03 -34.48
N ILE A 95 18.52 -0.31 -34.69
CA ILE A 95 18.06 -1.30 -35.68
C ILE A 95 17.45 -0.59 -36.93
N GLN A 96 17.17 0.72 -36.85
CA GLN A 96 16.81 1.57 -38.00
C GLN A 96 18.04 2.17 -38.68
#